data_AF-A0A951BFK6-F1
#
_entry.id   AF-A0A951BFK6-F1
#
_cell.length_a   1.000
_cell.length_b   1.000
_cell.length_c   1.000
_cell.angle_alpha   90.00
_cell.angle_beta   90.00
_cell.angle_gamma   90.00
#
_symmetry.space_group_name_H-M   'P 1'
#
loop_
_entity.id
_entity.type
_entity.pdbx_description
1 polymer ?
#
loop_
_entity_poly.entity_id
_entity_poly.type
_entity_poly.pdbx_seq_one_letter_code
_entity_poly.pdbx_strand_id
1 'polypeptide(L)'
;MRALDGGGAQRDMILLANEIAARGRSVDLLSLVPTGALRALVASRVKVVPIAGSRLRSAVPALRRALLTCRPQVLVSAEAAPNLVAIAATRLLARSARPRLVLREVGSPSFTERLDPHRQTRIAYRLLHAAYRWAD
;
A
#
# COMPACT_ATOMS: atom_id res chain seq x y z
N MET A 1 -2.36 -2.73 1.42
CA MET A 1 -3.62 -3.11 0.74
C MET A 1 -4.82 -2.72 1.60
N ARG A 2 -5.99 -2.50 1.00
CA ARG A 2 -7.23 -2.23 1.76
C ARG A 2 -7.83 -3.51 2.34
N ALA A 3 -8.02 -4.54 1.53
CA ALA A 3 -8.60 -5.82 1.93
C ALA A 3 -8.05 -6.94 1.05
N LEU A 4 -8.35 -8.20 1.41
CA LEU A 4 -8.05 -9.39 0.59
C LEU A 4 -9.33 -9.94 -0.09
N ASP A 5 -10.29 -9.08 -0.39
CA ASP A 5 -11.65 -9.48 -0.79
C ASP A 5 -11.78 -9.81 -2.28
N GLY A 6 -10.86 -9.36 -3.14
CA GLY A 6 -10.88 -9.70 -4.57
C GLY A 6 -10.68 -8.47 -5.47
N GLY A 7 -9.70 -8.57 -6.38
CA GLY A 7 -9.39 -7.57 -7.40
C GLY A 7 -8.05 -7.87 -8.07
N GLY A 8 -7.85 -7.43 -9.31
CA GLY A 8 -6.61 -7.67 -10.07
C GLY A 8 -5.38 -7.10 -9.37
N ALA A 9 -5.44 -5.82 -8.97
CA ALA A 9 -4.36 -5.16 -8.23
C ALA A 9 -3.97 -5.87 -6.93
N GLN A 10 -4.98 -6.38 -6.21
CA GLN A 10 -4.80 -7.10 -4.95
C GLN A 10 -4.11 -8.44 -5.17
N ARG A 11 -4.58 -9.20 -6.18
CA ARG A 11 -3.99 -10.49 -6.56
C ARG A 11 -2.54 -10.32 -7.00
N ASP A 12 -2.26 -9.34 -7.86
CA ASP A 12 -0.91 -9.08 -8.36
C ASP A 12 0.06 -8.72 -7.23
N MET A 13 -0.38 -7.92 -6.25
CA MET A 13 0.44 -7.58 -5.09
C MET A 13 0.76 -8.81 -4.23
N ILE A 14 -0.21 -9.71 -4.04
CA ILE A 14 0.01 -10.97 -3.29
C ILE A 14 1.01 -11.86 -4.02
N LEU A 15 0.86 -12.03 -5.34
CA LEU A 15 1.77 -12.85 -6.14
C LEU A 15 3.19 -12.26 -6.12
N LEU A 16 3.33 -10.95 -6.24
CA LEU A 16 4.62 -10.28 -6.10
C LEU A 16 5.24 -10.52 -4.72
N ALA A 17 4.46 -10.38 -3.65
CA ALA A 17 4.94 -10.62 -2.28
C ALA A 17 5.41 -12.07 -2.09
N ASN A 18 4.65 -13.04 -2.61
CA ASN A 18 4.99 -14.45 -2.56
C ASN A 18 6.32 -14.73 -3.29
N GLU A 19 6.51 -14.19 -4.49
CA GLU A 19 7.73 -14.38 -5.28
C GLU A 19 8.96 -13.74 -4.63
N ILE A 20 8.82 -12.56 -4.03
CA ILE A 20 9.89 -11.94 -3.25
C ILE A 20 10.27 -12.83 -2.05
N ALA A 21 9.27 -13.38 -1.36
CA ALA A 21 9.51 -14.27 -0.24
C ALA A 21 10.09 -15.63 -0.64
N ALA A 22 9.70 -16.16 -1.81
CA ALA A 22 10.28 -17.38 -2.37
C ALA A 22 11.78 -17.23 -2.67
N ARG A 23 12.23 -16.02 -2.99
CA ARG A 23 13.64 -15.65 -3.18
C ARG A 23 14.39 -15.39 -1.87
N GLY A 24 13.84 -15.80 -0.72
CA GLY A 24 14.49 -15.71 0.59
C GLY A 24 14.50 -14.32 1.22
N ARG A 25 13.68 -13.38 0.72
CA ARG A 25 13.54 -12.05 1.34
C ARG A 25 12.37 -12.05 2.32
N SER A 26 12.50 -11.35 3.45
CA SER A 26 11.38 -11.17 4.38
C SER A 26 10.36 -10.21 3.79
N VAL A 27 9.07 -10.59 3.83
CA VAL A 27 7.97 -9.79 3.29
C VAL A 27 6.80 -9.77 4.26
N ASP A 28 6.40 -8.56 4.63
CA ASP A 28 5.19 -8.29 5.39
C ASP A 28 4.13 -7.68 4.46
N LEU A 29 2.96 -8.31 4.38
CA LEU A 29 1.80 -7.79 3.66
C LEU A 29 0.90 -7.01 4.62
N LEU A 30 0.95 -5.69 4.50
CA LEU A 30 0.16 -4.77 5.31
C LEU A 30 -1.26 -4.62 4.76
N SER A 31 -2.28 -4.95 5.56
CA SER A 31 -3.70 -4.86 5.15
C SER A 31 -4.58 -4.22 6.22
N LEU A 32 -5.55 -3.39 5.84
CA LEU A 32 -6.56 -2.88 6.78
C LEU A 32 -7.54 -3.99 7.18
N VAL A 33 -7.91 -4.84 6.22
CA VAL A 33 -8.72 -6.04 6.42
C VAL A 33 -7.88 -7.27 6.05
N PRO A 34 -7.36 -8.04 7.03
CA PRO A 34 -6.46 -9.17 6.79
C PRO A 34 -7.20 -10.47 6.39
N THR A 35 -8.52 -10.39 6.22
CA THR A 35 -9.40 -11.49 5.78
C THR A 35 -9.86 -11.24 4.35
N GLY A 36 -10.43 -12.27 3.72
CA GLY A 36 -11.02 -12.21 2.38
C GLY A 36 -10.63 -13.38 1.49
N ALA A 37 -11.25 -13.49 0.32
CA ALA A 37 -11.08 -14.61 -0.61
C ALA A 37 -9.62 -14.83 -1.07
N LEU A 38 -8.84 -13.75 -1.19
CA LEU A 38 -7.44 -13.83 -1.62
C LEU A 38 -6.48 -14.23 -0.48
N ARG A 39 -6.96 -14.36 0.77
CA ARG A 39 -6.11 -14.75 1.91
C ARG A 39 -5.45 -16.11 1.71
N ALA A 40 -6.15 -17.04 1.04
CA ALA A 40 -5.64 -18.36 0.69
C ALA A 40 -4.48 -18.32 -0.32
N LEU A 41 -4.33 -17.23 -1.08
CA LEU A 41 -3.23 -17.06 -2.04
C LEU A 41 -1.94 -16.57 -1.38
N VAL A 42 -1.98 -16.10 -0.13
CA VAL A 42 -0.80 -15.61 0.57
C VAL A 42 0.03 -16.79 1.05
N ALA A 43 1.27 -16.89 0.58
CA ALA A 43 2.18 -17.96 0.99
C ALA A 43 2.44 -17.93 2.50
N SER A 44 2.65 -19.11 3.11
CA SER A 44 2.88 -19.24 4.56
C SER A 44 4.09 -18.45 5.08
N ARG A 45 5.07 -18.21 4.22
CA ARG A 45 6.28 -17.40 4.50
C ARG A 45 6.05 -15.89 4.47
N VAL A 46 4.91 -15.42 3.98
CA VAL A 46 4.54 -14.00 3.93
C VAL A 46 3.67 -13.69 5.15
N LYS A 47 4.12 -12.76 5.98
CA LYS A 47 3.38 -12.36 7.18
C LYS A 47 2.31 -11.35 6.81
N VAL A 48 1.05 -11.63 7.13
CA VAL A 48 -0.03 -10.64 7.00
C VAL A 48 -0.10 -9.81 8.26
N VAL A 49 0.12 -8.50 8.15
CA VAL A 49 0.13 -7.56 9.27
C VAL A 49 -1.09 -6.65 9.18
N PRO A 50 -2.06 -6.75 10.12
CA PRO A 50 -3.19 -5.86 10.14
C PRO A 50 -2.76 -4.43 10.50
N ILE A 51 -3.20 -3.46 9.71
CA ILE A 51 -3.09 -2.03 10.02
C ILE A 51 -4.45 -1.58 10.55
N ALA A 52 -4.46 -0.98 11.74
CA ALA A 52 -5.69 -0.44 12.31
C ALA A 52 -6.23 0.74 11.48
N GLY A 53 -7.52 0.71 11.14
CA GLY A 53 -8.24 1.85 10.58
C GLY A 53 -9.22 1.48 9.47
N SER A 54 -10.32 2.24 9.38
CA SER A 54 -11.33 2.11 8.31
C SER A 54 -11.33 3.27 7.32
N ARG A 55 -10.50 4.30 7.54
CA ARG A 55 -10.50 5.57 6.80
C ARG A 55 -9.07 6.01 6.47
N LEU A 56 -8.90 6.73 5.36
CA LEU A 56 -7.59 7.21 4.87
C LEU A 56 -6.79 7.96 5.95
N ARG A 57 -7.48 8.83 6.72
CA ARG A 57 -6.87 9.63 7.79
C ARG A 57 -6.36 8.82 8.98
N SER A 58 -6.98 7.68 9.30
CA SER A 58 -6.51 6.79 10.37
C SER A 58 -5.44 5.81 9.89
N ALA A 59 -5.36 5.57 8.58
CA ALA A 59 -4.35 4.70 7.98
C ALA A 59 -2.93 5.32 8.06
N VAL A 60 -2.79 6.65 7.99
CA VAL A 60 -1.48 7.33 8.07
C VAL A 60 -0.76 7.08 9.40
N PRO A 61 -1.34 7.40 10.58
CA PRO A 61 -0.65 7.15 11.86
C PRO A 61 -0.41 5.66 12.11
N ALA A 62 -1.34 4.79 11.68
CA ALA A 62 -1.19 3.35 11.82
C ALA A 62 -0.05 2.80 10.95
N LEU A 63 0.05 3.22 9.69
CA LEU A 63 1.16 2.86 8.82
C LEU A 63 2.48 3.41 9.35
N ARG A 64 2.52 4.67 9.81
CA ARG A 64 3.73 5.25 10.42
C ARG A 64 4.22 4.40 11.61
N ARG A 65 3.31 3.98 12.49
CA ARG A 65 3.63 3.11 13.63
C ARG A 65 4.19 1.76 13.13
N ALA A 66 3.54 1.16 12.14
CA ALA A 66 4.03 -0.08 11.53
C ALA A 66 5.46 0.07 10.99
N LEU A 67 5.74 1.14 10.24
CA LEU A 67 7.08 1.41 9.67
C LEU A 67 8.15 1.61 10.76
N LEU A 68 7.82 2.25 11.88
CA LEU A 68 8.75 2.40 13.01
C LEU A 68 9.04 1.07 13.71
N THR A 69 8.07 0.15 13.71
CA THR A 69 8.21 -1.17 14.34
C THR A 69 8.92 -2.16 13.42
N CYS A 70 8.51 -2.30 12.16
CA CYS A 70 9.10 -3.28 11.25
C CYS A 70 10.38 -2.77 10.54
N ARG A 71 10.61 -1.44 10.53
CA ARG A 71 11.79 -0.78 9.92
C ARG A 71 12.16 -1.39 8.56
N PRO A 72 11.24 -1.38 7.58
CA PRO A 72 11.48 -2.05 6.32
C PRO A 72 12.52 -1.27 5.51
N GLN A 73 13.27 -1.97 4.66
CA GLN A 73 14.18 -1.32 3.70
C GLN A 73 13.41 -0.72 2.53
N VAL A 74 12.30 -1.35 2.15
CA VAL A 74 11.46 -0.96 1.02
C VAL A 74 9.98 -1.03 1.42
N LEU A 75 9.22 0.00 1.06
CA LEU A 75 7.76 0.01 1.15
C LEU A 75 7.20 0.03 -0.27
N VAL A 76 6.43 -0.99 -0.64
CA VAL A 76 5.72 -1.05 -1.91
C VAL A 76 4.24 -0.73 -1.68
N SER A 77 3.70 0.22 -2.43
CA SER A 77 2.28 0.56 -2.41
C SER A 77 1.70 0.53 -3.82
N ALA A 78 0.44 0.14 -3.93
CA ALA A 78 -0.31 0.14 -5.18
C ALA A 78 -1.66 0.82 -4.99
N GLU A 79 -2.14 1.50 -6.05
CA GLU A 79 -3.38 2.29 -6.12
C GLU A 79 -3.29 3.69 -5.48
N ALA A 80 -4.08 4.63 -6.02
CA ALA A 80 -4.00 6.05 -5.70
C ALA A 80 -4.14 6.36 -4.19
N ALA A 81 -5.17 5.82 -3.52
CA ALA A 81 -5.42 6.09 -2.11
C ALA A 81 -4.33 5.48 -1.19
N PRO A 82 -3.95 4.20 -1.29
CA PRO A 82 -2.82 3.65 -0.55
C PRO A 82 -1.50 4.37 -0.80
N ASN A 83 -1.23 4.80 -2.05
CA ASN A 83 -0.01 5.53 -2.40
C ASN A 83 0.10 6.85 -1.62
N LEU A 84 -1.00 7.61 -1.49
CA LEU A 84 -0.99 8.82 -0.68
C LEU A 84 -0.73 8.56 0.80
N VAL A 85 -1.31 7.50 1.35
CA VAL A 85 -1.05 7.09 2.74
C VAL A 85 0.41 6.72 2.92
N ALA A 86 0.99 5.96 1.98
CA ALA A 86 2.39 5.55 2.02
C ALA A 86 3.34 6.76 1.96
N ILE A 87 3.07 7.71 1.07
CA ILE A 87 3.83 8.96 0.97
C ILE A 87 3.73 9.75 2.29
N ALA A 88 2.51 9.98 2.79
CA ALA A 88 2.28 10.76 4.00
C ALA A 88 2.96 10.10 5.23
N ALA A 89 2.75 8.80 5.43
CA ALA A 89 3.34 8.07 6.55
C ALA A 89 4.88 8.10 6.50
N THR A 90 5.47 7.92 5.32
CA THR A 90 6.93 7.95 5.12
C THR A 90 7.50 9.35 5.34
N ARG A 91 6.81 10.41 4.90
CA ARG A 91 7.23 11.81 5.11
C ARG A 91 7.27 12.20 6.58
N LEU A 92 6.39 11.63 7.40
CA LEU A 92 6.33 11.84 8.84
C LEU A 92 7.41 11.07 9.63
N LEU A 93 8.28 10.31 8.95
CA LEU A 93 9.46 9.69 9.53
C LEU A 93 10.68 10.59 9.38
N ALA A 94 11.59 10.50 10.35
CA ALA A 94 12.94 11.07 10.24
C ALA A 94 13.64 10.49 9.01
N ARG A 95 14.51 11.28 8.35
CA ARG A 95 15.15 10.88 7.09
C ARG A 95 15.93 9.56 7.20
N SER A 96 16.56 9.31 8.34
CA SER A 96 17.29 8.07 8.65
C SER A 96 16.40 6.83 8.82
N ALA A 97 15.09 7.01 9.00
CA ALA A 97 14.12 5.94 9.21
C ALA A 97 13.18 5.73 8.00
N ARG A 98 13.40 6.44 6.89
CA ARG A 98 12.54 6.33 5.70
C ARG A 98 12.92 5.10 4.89
N PRO A 99 11.99 4.17 4.59
CA PRO A 99 12.22 3.13 3.59
C PRO A 99 12.33 3.76 2.19
N ARG A 100 12.91 3.02 1.25
CA ARG A 100 12.72 3.30 -0.19
C ARG A 100 11.26 3.08 -0.54
N LEU A 101 10.62 4.08 -1.16
CA LEU A 101 9.19 4.05 -1.45
C LEU A 101 8.95 3.75 -2.93
N VAL A 102 8.34 2.60 -3.22
CA VAL A 102 7.96 2.20 -4.57
C VAL A 102 6.45 2.33 -4.72
N LEU A 103 6.01 3.18 -5.64
CA LEU A 103 4.59 3.43 -5.92
C LEU A 103 4.21 2.79 -7.25
N ARG A 104 3.10 2.04 -7.26
CA ARG A 104 2.52 1.49 -8.49
C ARG A 104 1.12 2.06 -8.68
N GLU A 105 0.81 2.51 -9.89
CA GLU A 105 -0.57 2.72 -10.32
C GLU A 105 -1.07 1.41 -10.91
N VAL A 106 -2.27 0.99 -10.51
CA VAL A 106 -2.94 -0.17 -11.10
C VAL A 106 -4.31 0.30 -11.57
N GLY A 107 -4.52 0.28 -12.89
CA GLY A 107 -5.65 0.88 -13.58
C GLY A 107 -5.24 2.08 -14.44
N SER A 108 -5.98 2.33 -15.53
CA SER A 108 -5.78 3.52 -16.36
C SER A 108 -6.47 4.72 -15.68
N PRO A 109 -5.77 5.86 -15.42
CA PRO A 109 -6.35 7.04 -14.78
C PRO A 109 -7.64 7.54 -15.45
N SER A 110 -7.72 7.36 -16.79
CA SER A 110 -8.85 7.75 -17.63
C SER A 110 -10.13 6.94 -17.40
N PHE A 111 -10.04 5.74 -16.80
CA PHE A 111 -11.21 4.88 -16.52
C PHE A 111 -11.77 5.12 -15.10
N THR A 112 -10.90 5.44 -14.14
CA THR A 112 -11.28 5.65 -12.73
C THR A 112 -11.89 7.04 -12.49
N GLU A 113 -11.53 8.06 -13.27
CA GLU A 113 -12.07 9.42 -13.11
C GLU A 113 -13.57 9.52 -13.45
N ARG A 114 -14.09 8.59 -14.26
CA ARG A 114 -15.49 8.57 -14.73
C ARG A 114 -16.44 7.69 -13.91
N LEU A 115 -15.94 6.76 -13.08
CA LEU A 115 -16.75 5.72 -12.42
C LEU A 115 -16.62 5.65 -10.88
N ASP A 116 -15.77 6.46 -10.25
CA ASP A 116 -15.57 6.38 -8.79
C ASP A 116 -16.42 7.43 -8.03
N PRO A 117 -17.40 7.03 -7.19
CA PRO A 117 -18.29 7.95 -6.49
C PRO A 117 -17.63 8.76 -5.35
N HIS A 118 -16.35 8.54 -5.06
CA HIS A 118 -15.68 9.11 -3.89
C HIS A 118 -14.84 10.34 -4.26
N ARG A 119 -15.24 11.53 -3.74
CA ARG A 119 -14.48 12.80 -3.83
C ARG A 119 -13.00 12.71 -3.43
N GLN A 120 -12.66 11.69 -2.64
CA GLN A 120 -11.30 11.40 -2.18
C GLN A 120 -10.37 11.02 -3.35
N THR A 121 -10.87 10.32 -4.36
CA THR A 121 -10.09 9.92 -5.55
C THR A 121 -9.72 11.11 -6.42
N ARG A 122 -10.60 12.12 -6.54
CA ARG A 122 -10.34 13.34 -7.32
C ARG A 122 -9.30 14.26 -6.67
N ILE A 123 -9.33 14.38 -5.34
CA ILE A 123 -8.29 15.09 -4.58
C ILE A 123 -6.96 14.32 -4.67
N ALA A 124 -7.03 12.99 -4.68
CA ALA A 124 -5.86 12.15 -4.80
C ALA A 124 -5.12 12.37 -6.12
N TYR A 125 -5.82 12.41 -7.26
CA TYR A 125 -5.20 12.67 -8.56
C TYR A 125 -4.53 14.05 -8.66
N ARG A 126 -5.09 15.09 -8.01
CA ARG A 126 -4.47 16.42 -7.97
C ARG A 126 -3.17 16.44 -7.15
N LEU A 127 -3.12 15.69 -6.06
CA LEU A 127 -1.93 15.60 -5.21
C LEU A 127 -0.88 14.62 -5.76
N LEU A 128 -1.31 13.61 -6.52
CA LEU A 128 -0.43 12.63 -7.17
C LEU A 128 0.57 13.28 -8.13
N HIS A 129 0.15 14.31 -8.89
CA HIS A 129 1.03 14.99 -9.86
C HIS A 129 2.26 15.66 -9.21
N ALA A 130 2.09 16.25 -8.03
CA ALA A 130 3.21 16.82 -7.27
C ALA A 130 3.97 15.75 -6.47
N ALA A 131 3.26 14.72 -6.01
CA ALA A 131 3.83 13.71 -5.12
C ALA A 131 4.70 12.67 -5.84
N TYR A 132 4.43 12.40 -7.12
CA TYR A 132 5.23 11.50 -7.96
C TYR A 132 6.65 12.03 -8.22
N ARG A 133 6.87 13.35 -8.11
CA ARG A 133 8.22 13.98 -8.20
C ARG A 133 9.17 13.58 -7.06
N TRP A 134 8.69 12.77 -6.13
CA TRP A 134 9.40 12.28 -4.96
C TRP A 134 9.36 10.75 -4.83
N ALA A 135 8.93 10.05 -5.88
CA ALA A 135 9.16 8.61 -6.01
C ALA A 135 10.60 8.38 -6.50
N ASP A 136 11.28 7.39 -5.91
CA ASP A 136 12.64 6.96 -6.29
C ASP A 136 12.60 5.85 -7.36
#